data_AF-A0AAW1JZN8-F1
#
_entry.id   AF-A0AAW1JZN8-F1
#
_cell.length_a   1.000
_cell.length_b   1.000
_cell.length_c   1.000
_cell.angle_alpha   90.00
_cell.angle_beta   90.00
_cell.angle_gamma   90.00
#
_symmetry.space_group_name_H-M   'P 1'
#
loop_
_entity.id
_entity.type
_entity.pdbx_description
1 polymer ?
#
loop_
_entity_poly.entity_id
_entity_poly.type
_entity_poly.pdbx_seq_one_letter_code
_entity_poly.pdbx_strand_id
1 'polypeptide(L)'
;MLFPEKLKSSHGNRDKEWVSDEVRLSSQKVYNLYHLQLRYPVLRDRYLEVKRGHTTLVGSTKSAYYSNKILNASNRSREAWSIISHLNGKTTNTDNIDLLLGGIRVNDPREVANKFNEFFVGAPESINQNIVGSNDTLNKSIYVGAPESINQNIVGSNDTLINPYM
;
A
#
# COMPACT_ATOMS: atom_id res chain seq x y z
N MET A 1 -17.68 -15.63 -41.18
CA MET A 1 -16.80 -15.16 -40.09
C MET A 1 -17.49 -15.48 -38.77
N LEU A 2 -16.91 -16.38 -37.96
CA LEU A 2 -17.46 -16.79 -36.66
C LEU A 2 -16.93 -15.80 -35.60
N PHE A 3 -17.82 -15.05 -34.96
CA PHE A 3 -17.48 -14.13 -33.88
C PHE A 3 -17.30 -14.92 -32.57
N PRO A 4 -16.26 -14.69 -31.76
CA PRO A 4 -16.10 -15.40 -30.50
C PRO A 4 -17.12 -14.88 -29.48
N GLU A 5 -18.12 -15.71 -29.16
CA GLU A 5 -19.03 -15.46 -28.04
C GLU A 5 -18.24 -15.53 -26.73
N LYS A 6 -18.12 -14.38 -26.06
CA LYS A 6 -17.66 -14.37 -24.66
C LYS A 6 -18.74 -15.04 -23.82
N LEU A 7 -18.47 -16.27 -23.37
CA LEU A 7 -19.24 -16.89 -22.29
C LEU A 7 -19.21 -15.92 -21.11
N LYS A 8 -20.38 -15.36 -20.75
CA LYS A 8 -20.51 -14.59 -19.51
C LYS A 8 -20.10 -15.53 -18.39
N SER A 9 -18.95 -15.29 -17.77
CA SER A 9 -18.57 -16.02 -16.58
C SER A 9 -19.66 -15.73 -15.55
N SER A 10 -20.40 -16.80 -15.19
CA SER A 10 -21.27 -16.79 -14.02
C SER A 10 -20.36 -16.69 -12.81
N HIS A 11 -19.81 -15.49 -12.56
CA HIS A 11 -19.48 -15.10 -11.21
C HIS A 11 -20.83 -14.95 -10.54
N GLY A 12 -21.37 -16.10 -10.12
CA GLY A 12 -22.64 -16.23 -9.45
C GLY A 12 -22.72 -15.11 -8.44
N ASN A 13 -23.86 -14.45 -8.44
CA ASN A 13 -24.25 -13.39 -7.52
C ASN A 13 -23.84 -13.84 -6.11
N ARG A 14 -22.61 -13.52 -5.69
CA ARG A 14 -22.15 -13.80 -4.33
C ARG A 14 -23.11 -12.97 -3.53
N ASP A 15 -24.04 -13.63 -2.85
CA ASP A 15 -25.03 -12.96 -2.02
C ASP A 15 -24.25 -11.94 -1.20
N LYS A 16 -24.48 -10.67 -1.54
CA LYS A 16 -23.75 -9.59 -0.90
C LYS A 16 -24.19 -9.67 0.55
N GLU A 17 -23.26 -9.92 1.46
CA GLU A 17 -23.57 -10.24 2.87
C GLU A 17 -24.48 -9.20 3.55
N TRP A 18 -24.47 -7.95 3.07
CA TRP A 18 -25.31 -6.87 3.58
C TRP A 18 -26.76 -6.88 3.08
N VAL A 19 -27.11 -7.71 2.09
CA VAL A 19 -28.44 -7.73 1.47
C VAL A 19 -29.39 -8.55 2.34
N SER A 20 -30.32 -7.86 2.99
CA SER A 20 -31.40 -8.47 3.74
C SER A 20 -32.52 -8.99 2.84
N ASP A 21 -33.37 -9.86 3.39
CA ASP A 21 -34.58 -10.34 2.71
C ASP A 21 -35.52 -9.18 2.37
N GLU A 22 -35.60 -8.16 3.22
CA GLU A 22 -36.39 -6.96 2.96
C GLU A 22 -35.91 -6.21 1.72
N VAL A 23 -34.60 -6.04 1.56
CA VAL A 23 -34.01 -5.42 0.36
C VAL A 23 -34.31 -6.26 -0.88
N ARG A 24 -34.25 -7.60 -0.76
CA ARG A 24 -34.54 -8.53 -1.86
C ARG A 24 -36.01 -8.44 -2.29
N LEU A 25 -36.94 -8.47 -1.35
CA LEU A 25 -38.39 -8.30 -1.60
C LEU A 25 -38.69 -6.93 -2.21
N SER A 26 -38.09 -5.87 -1.67
CA SER A 26 -38.21 -4.52 -2.19
C SER A 26 -37.70 -4.41 -3.63
N SER A 27 -36.55 -5.03 -3.94
CA SER A 27 -36.01 -5.09 -5.29
C SER A 27 -36.94 -5.81 -6.26
N GLN A 28 -37.54 -6.93 -5.84
CA GLN A 28 -38.50 -7.67 -6.66
C GLN A 28 -39.77 -6.85 -6.91
N LYS A 29 -40.23 -6.10 -5.90
CA LYS A 29 -41.38 -5.18 -6.04
C LYS A 29 -41.09 -4.06 -7.04
N VAL A 30 -39.91 -3.45 -7.00
CA VAL A 30 -39.47 -2.44 -7.98
C VAL A 30 -39.44 -3.03 -9.39
N TYR A 31 -38.87 -4.23 -9.54
CA TYR A 31 -38.80 -4.94 -10.81
C TYR A 31 -40.19 -5.22 -11.39
N ASN A 32 -41.09 -5.79 -10.58
CA ASN A 32 -42.46 -6.08 -11.00
C ASN A 32 -43.20 -4.80 -11.41
N LEU A 33 -43.10 -3.74 -10.61
CA LEU A 33 -43.72 -2.45 -10.92
C LEU A 33 -43.16 -1.81 -12.18
N TYR A 34 -41.85 -1.94 -12.42
CA TYR A 34 -41.21 -1.45 -13.64
C TYR A 34 -41.85 -2.07 -14.89
N HIS A 35 -42.10 -3.38 -14.88
CA HIS A 35 -42.76 -4.05 -16.01
C HIS A 35 -44.24 -3.72 -16.13
N LEU A 36 -44.95 -3.53 -15.00
CA LEU A 36 -46.36 -3.15 -15.00
C LEU A 36 -46.58 -1.73 -15.54
N GLN A 37 -45.74 -0.76 -15.18
CA GLN A 37 -45.90 0.63 -15.66
C GLN A 37 -45.73 0.77 -17.18
N LEU A 38 -45.00 -0.15 -17.84
CA LEU A 38 -44.85 -0.13 -19.30
C LEU A 38 -46.17 -0.41 -20.00
N ARG A 39 -47.08 -1.17 -19.36
CA ARG A 39 -48.42 -1.49 -19.88
C ARG A 39 -49.49 -0.54 -19.36
N TYR A 40 -49.28 0.01 -18.15
CA TYR A 40 -50.23 0.88 -17.47
C TYR A 40 -49.54 2.17 -17.02
N PRO A 41 -49.57 3.24 -17.84
CA PRO A 41 -48.87 4.50 -17.57
C PRO A 41 -49.26 5.16 -16.23
N VAL A 42 -50.49 4.92 -15.75
CA VAL A 42 -50.99 5.38 -14.43
C VAL A 42 -50.13 4.90 -13.26
N LEU A 43 -49.39 3.80 -13.42
CA LEU A 43 -48.54 3.24 -12.37
C LEU A 43 -47.14 3.88 -12.31
N ARG A 44 -46.82 4.82 -13.21
CA ARG A 44 -45.50 5.46 -13.26
C ARG A 44 -45.15 6.16 -11.96
N ASP A 45 -46.08 6.93 -11.39
CA ASP A 45 -45.83 7.67 -10.15
C ASP A 45 -45.64 6.72 -8.97
N ARG A 46 -46.44 5.65 -8.92
CA ARG A 46 -46.30 4.58 -7.93
C ARG A 46 -44.95 3.86 -8.04
N TYR A 47 -44.48 3.59 -9.26
CA TYR A 47 -43.16 3.01 -9.48
C TYR A 47 -42.06 3.95 -8.97
N LEU A 48 -42.13 5.26 -9.26
CA LEU A 48 -41.15 6.24 -8.80
C LEU A 48 -41.11 6.32 -7.27
N GLU A 49 -42.26 6.33 -6.61
CA GLU A 49 -42.39 6.29 -5.16
C GLU A 49 -41.69 5.06 -4.57
N VAL A 50 -42.03 3.86 -5.06
CA VAL A 50 -41.44 2.61 -4.58
C VAL A 50 -39.94 2.54 -4.88
N LYS A 51 -39.48 3.05 -6.02
CA LYS A 51 -38.06 3.12 -6.37
C LYS A 51 -37.27 4.04 -5.43
N ARG A 52 -37.83 5.19 -5.05
CA ARG A 52 -37.23 6.10 -4.06
C ARG A 52 -37.13 5.40 -2.70
N GLY A 53 -38.22 4.79 -2.24
CA GLY A 53 -38.24 4.01 -1.00
C GLY A 53 -37.20 2.89 -1.00
N HIS A 54 -37.09 2.15 -2.10
CA HIS A 54 -36.07 1.11 -2.27
C HIS A 54 -34.65 1.66 -2.17
N THR A 55 -34.38 2.81 -2.78
CA THR A 55 -33.06 3.46 -2.71
C THR A 55 -32.68 3.83 -1.28
N THR A 56 -33.64 4.39 -0.53
CA THR A 56 -33.47 4.71 0.89
C THR A 56 -33.26 3.46 1.74
N LEU A 57 -34.02 2.39 1.49
CA LEU A 57 -33.89 1.11 2.17
C LEU A 57 -32.51 0.48 1.94
N VAL A 58 -32.02 0.49 0.70
CA VAL A 58 -30.67 0.00 0.36
C VAL A 58 -29.60 0.80 1.09
N GLY A 59 -29.71 2.13 1.09
CA GLY A 59 -28.75 3.01 1.77
C GLY A 59 -28.69 2.77 3.28
N SER A 60 -29.86 2.73 3.93
CA SER A 60 -29.98 2.49 5.37
C SER A 60 -29.51 1.09 5.78
N THR A 61 -29.94 0.05 5.07
CA THR A 61 -29.53 -1.34 5.34
C THR A 61 -28.03 -1.52 5.20
N LYS A 62 -27.46 -0.99 4.11
CA LYS A 62 -26.02 -1.07 3.86
C LYS A 62 -25.22 -0.32 4.92
N SER A 63 -25.66 0.88 5.31
CA SER A 63 -25.05 1.67 6.38
C SER A 63 -25.05 0.89 7.70
N ALA A 64 -26.24 0.42 8.12
CA ALA A 64 -26.40 -0.34 9.36
C ALA A 64 -25.52 -1.59 9.40
N TYR A 65 -25.45 -2.36 8.30
CA TYR A 65 -24.60 -3.54 8.20
C TYR A 65 -23.13 -3.22 8.47
N TYR A 66 -22.54 -2.26 7.75
CA TYR A 66 -21.12 -1.95 7.90
C TYR A 66 -20.81 -1.26 9.23
N SER A 67 -21.72 -0.41 9.73
CA SER A 67 -21.59 0.17 11.07
C SER A 67 -21.55 -0.92 12.14
N ASN A 68 -22.46 -1.89 12.10
CA ASN A 68 -22.48 -3.01 13.04
C ASN A 68 -21.22 -3.88 12.90
N LYS A 69 -20.75 -4.13 11.68
CA LYS A 69 -19.52 -4.90 11.43
C LYS A 69 -18.30 -4.24 12.08
N ILE A 70 -18.16 -2.92 11.96
CA ILE A 70 -17.06 -2.15 12.57
C ILE A 70 -17.18 -2.13 14.10
N LEU A 71 -18.39 -1.92 14.63
CA LEU A 71 -18.61 -1.80 16.07
C LEU A 71 -18.33 -3.11 16.82
N ASN A 72 -18.64 -4.25 16.18
CA ASN A 72 -18.43 -5.58 16.73
C ASN A 72 -17.01 -6.12 16.52
N ALA A 73 -16.15 -5.41 15.78
CA ALA A 73 -14.79 -5.85 15.52
C ALA A 73 -13.87 -5.57 16.73
N SER A 74 -12.96 -6.50 17.01
CA SER A 74 -11.92 -6.35 18.03
C SER A 74 -11.04 -5.11 17.78
N ASN A 75 -10.67 -4.86 16.52
CA ASN A 75 -9.95 -3.66 16.10
C ASN A 75 -10.77 -2.87 15.06
N ARG A 76 -11.48 -1.85 15.55
CA ARG A 76 -12.40 -1.03 14.75
C ARG A 76 -11.71 -0.30 13.60
N SER A 77 -10.53 0.27 13.85
CA SER A 77 -9.77 1.02 12.84
C SER A 77 -9.32 0.11 11.71
N ARG A 78 -8.76 -1.07 12.05
CA ARG A 78 -8.33 -2.06 11.06
C ARG A 78 -9.51 -2.59 10.24
N GLU A 79 -10.63 -2.90 10.90
CA GLU A 79 -11.82 -3.40 10.21
C GLU A 79 -12.41 -2.35 9.25
N ALA A 80 -12.52 -1.10 9.70
CA ALA A 80 -12.98 0.00 8.85
C ALA A 80 -12.10 0.15 7.59
N TRP A 81 -10.78 0.13 7.77
CA TRP A 81 -9.83 0.16 6.64
C TRP A 81 -9.95 -1.08 5.74
N SER A 82 -10.15 -2.26 6.33
CA SER A 82 -10.37 -3.50 5.59
C SER A 82 -11.62 -3.39 4.71
N ILE A 83 -12.75 -2.95 5.27
CA ILE A 83 -13.99 -2.73 4.53
C ILE A 83 -13.78 -1.74 3.38
N ILE A 84 -13.12 -0.61 3.63
CA ILE A 84 -12.83 0.40 2.59
C ILE A 84 -11.94 -0.18 1.49
N SER A 85 -10.88 -0.92 1.84
CA SER A 85 -10.00 -1.56 0.87
C SER A 85 -10.75 -2.57 0.00
N HIS A 86 -11.62 -3.36 0.60
CA HIS A 86 -12.42 -4.36 -0.10
C HIS A 86 -13.44 -3.72 -1.04
N LEU A 87 -14.14 -2.67 -0.59
CA LEU A 87 -15.10 -1.92 -1.41
C LEU A 87 -14.46 -1.22 -2.60
N ASN A 88 -13.23 -0.74 -2.45
CA ASN A 88 -12.46 -0.12 -3.52
C ASN A 88 -11.83 -1.14 -4.50
N GLY A 89 -12.07 -2.44 -4.29
CA GLY A 89 -11.51 -3.49 -5.14
C GLY A 89 -9.99 -3.63 -5.02
N LYS A 90 -9.38 -3.06 -3.98
CA LYS A 90 -7.95 -3.25 -3.71
C LYS A 90 -7.75 -4.64 -3.14
N THR A 91 -7.46 -5.61 -4.00
CA THR A 91 -6.89 -6.89 -3.59
C THR A 91 -5.42 -6.64 -3.28
N THR A 92 -4.96 -7.03 -2.09
CA THR A 92 -3.52 -7.06 -1.80
C THR A 92 -2.90 -8.08 -2.72
N ASN A 93 -2.29 -7.62 -3.80
CA ASN A 93 -1.54 -8.50 -4.67
C ASN A 93 -0.22 -8.81 -3.97
N THR A 94 -0.11 -9.99 -3.38
CA THR A 94 1.12 -10.48 -2.74
C THR A 94 1.95 -11.22 -3.77
N ASP A 95 2.26 -10.55 -4.87
CA ASP A 95 3.21 -11.11 -5.82
C ASP A 95 4.59 -11.11 -5.17
N ASN A 96 5.29 -12.24 -5.26
CA ASN A 96 6.66 -12.32 -4.80
C ASN A 96 7.54 -11.42 -5.69
N ILE A 97 8.47 -10.70 -5.06
CA ILE A 97 9.42 -9.85 -5.78
C ILE A 97 10.46 -10.76 -6.42
N ASP A 98 10.65 -10.63 -7.73
CA ASP A 98 11.73 -11.27 -8.46
C ASP A 98 12.99 -10.41 -8.44
N LEU A 99 14.11 -10.97 -8.00
CA LEU A 99 15.41 -10.32 -8.03
C LEU A 99 16.31 -10.99 -9.07
N LEU A 100 16.92 -10.21 -9.96
CA LEU A 100 17.92 -10.71 -10.92
C LEU A 100 19.32 -10.32 -10.44
N LEU A 101 20.09 -11.30 -9.96
CA LEU A 101 21.48 -11.12 -9.53
C LEU A 101 22.39 -11.99 -10.40
N GLY A 102 23.29 -11.38 -11.17
CA GLY A 102 24.30 -12.11 -11.96
C GLY A 102 23.73 -13.10 -12.98
N GLY A 103 22.51 -12.86 -13.48
CA GLY A 103 21.80 -13.76 -14.42
C GLY A 103 20.97 -14.85 -13.77
N ILE A 104 20.98 -14.98 -12.43
CA ILE A 104 20.14 -15.91 -11.68
C ILE A 104 18.92 -15.16 -11.15
N ARG A 105 17.73 -15.72 -11.40
CA ARG A 105 16.45 -15.18 -10.90
C ARG A 105 16.13 -15.80 -9.55
N VAL A 106 16.08 -14.97 -8.51
CA VAL A 106 15.71 -15.35 -7.15
C VAL A 106 14.26 -14.91 -6.92
N ASN A 107 13.38 -15.86 -6.64
CA ASN A 107 11.95 -15.63 -6.39
C ASN A 107 11.56 -15.93 -4.92
N ASP A 108 12.40 -16.66 -4.18
CA ASP A 108 12.10 -16.99 -2.78
C ASP A 108 12.16 -15.72 -1.91
N PRO A 109 11.06 -15.30 -1.26
CA PRO A 109 11.02 -14.05 -0.49
C PRO A 109 12.05 -13.98 0.63
N ARG A 110 12.41 -15.11 1.24
CA ARG A 110 13.42 -15.15 2.30
C ARG A 110 14.81 -14.91 1.72
N GLU A 111 15.13 -15.58 0.63
CA GLU A 111 16.40 -15.39 -0.08
C GLU A 111 16.55 -13.95 -0.59
N VAL A 112 15.50 -13.37 -1.17
CA VAL A 112 15.48 -11.95 -1.60
C VAL A 112 15.74 -11.01 -0.40
N ALA A 113 15.03 -11.22 0.72
CA ALA A 113 15.22 -10.40 1.92
C ALA A 113 16.65 -10.50 2.48
N ASN A 114 17.23 -11.70 2.49
CA ASN A 114 18.61 -11.89 2.92
C ASN A 114 19.59 -11.18 1.99
N LYS A 115 19.41 -11.25 0.67
CA LYS A 115 20.25 -10.54 -0.31
C LYS A 115 20.17 -9.03 -0.16
N PHE A 116 18.99 -8.47 0.10
CA PHE A 116 18.85 -7.06 0.42
C PHE A 116 19.59 -6.68 1.71
N ASN A 117 19.44 -7.49 2.76
CA ASN A 117 20.14 -7.26 4.02
C ASN A 117 21.67 -7.28 3.83
N GLU A 118 22.20 -8.29 3.13
CA GLU A 118 23.63 -8.39 2.80
C GLU A 118 24.13 -7.13 2.06
N PHE A 119 23.38 -6.67 1.06
CA PHE A 119 23.71 -5.47 0.30
C PHE A 119 23.75 -4.22 1.19
N PHE A 120 22.70 -3.96 1.97
CA PHE A 120 22.61 -2.74 2.77
C PHE A 120 23.57 -2.73 3.97
N VAL A 121 23.90 -3.89 4.53
CA VAL A 121 24.91 -4.02 5.58
C VAL A 121 26.32 -3.82 5.03
N GLY A 122 26.63 -4.33 3.84
CA GLY A 122 27.95 -4.19 3.20
C GLY A 122 28.16 -2.87 2.45
N ALA A 123 27.10 -2.11 2.16
CA ALA A 123 27.17 -0.85 1.43
C ALA A 123 28.13 0.19 2.08
N PRO A 124 28.12 0.43 3.40
CA PRO A 124 29.03 1.38 4.04
C PRO A 124 30.51 0.98 3.88
N GLU A 125 30.82 -0.30 3.97
CA GLU A 125 32.20 -0.81 3.83
C GLU A 125 32.73 -0.61 2.40
N SER A 126 31.90 -0.92 1.41
CA SER A 126 32.24 -0.69 0.00
C SER A 126 32.42 0.79 -0.35
N ILE A 127 31.64 1.68 0.27
CA ILE A 127 31.82 3.14 0.11
C ILE A 127 33.14 3.59 0.74
N ASN A 128 33.44 3.13 1.96
CA ASN A 128 34.68 3.51 2.66
C ASN A 128 35.94 3.03 1.93
N GLN A 129 35.93 1.83 1.35
CA GLN A 129 37.06 1.31 0.59
C GLN A 129 37.36 2.15 -0.68
N ASN A 130 36.32 2.66 -1.35
CA ASN A 130 36.49 3.51 -2.52
C ASN A 130 37.00 4.93 -2.16
N ILE A 131 36.68 5.42 -0.97
CA ILE A 131 37.18 6.73 -0.48
C ILE A 131 38.67 6.64 -0.13
N VAL A 132 39.13 5.54 0.49
CA VAL A 132 40.54 5.37 0.89
C VAL A 132 41.46 5.18 -0.32
N GLY A 133 41.02 4.45 -1.36
CA GLY A 133 41.80 4.23 -2.58
C GLY A 133 41.99 5.47 -3.48
N SER A 134 41.25 6.56 -3.22
CA SER A 134 41.28 7.78 -4.03
C SER A 134 42.35 8.79 -3.60
N ASN A 135 42.93 8.64 -2.41
CA ASN A 135 43.83 9.63 -1.81
C ASN A 135 45.32 9.41 -2.15
N ASP A 136 45.69 8.24 -2.66
CA ASP A 136 47.10 7.86 -2.84
C ASP A 136 47.71 8.40 -4.16
N THR A 137 46.87 8.79 -5.12
CA THR A 137 47.31 9.39 -6.40
C THR A 137 47.36 10.92 -6.39
N LEU A 138 46.78 11.60 -5.40
CA LEU A 138 46.76 13.07 -5.31
C LEU A 138 48.00 13.67 -4.63
N ASN A 139 48.71 12.90 -3.79
CA ASN A 139 49.89 13.40 -3.07
C ASN A 139 51.21 13.30 -3.85
N LYS A 140 51.24 12.67 -5.02
CA LYS A 140 52.50 12.46 -5.78
C LYS A 140 52.91 13.62 -6.68
N SER A 141 52.05 14.64 -6.90
CA SER A 141 52.34 15.75 -7.83
C SER A 141 52.64 17.11 -7.18
N ILE A 142 52.70 17.23 -5.85
CA ILE A 142 52.74 18.56 -5.19
C ILE A 142 54.16 18.98 -4.75
N TYR A 143 55.17 18.10 -4.77
CA TYR A 143 56.53 18.49 -4.41
C TYR A 143 57.41 18.80 -5.63
N VAL A 144 57.18 19.96 -6.27
CA VAL A 144 58.19 20.64 -7.10
C VAL A 144 58.18 22.14 -6.75
N GLY A 145 59.13 22.57 -5.90
CA GLY A 145 59.64 23.95 -5.88
C GLY A 145 59.22 24.89 -4.72
N ALA A 146 60.11 24.98 -3.70
CA ALA A 146 60.55 26.17 -2.95
C ALA A 146 59.54 27.03 -2.11
N PRO A 147 60.02 27.88 -1.16
CA PRO A 147 61.21 27.79 -0.29
C PRO A 147 60.89 27.93 1.21
N GLU A 148 61.85 27.53 2.04
CA GLU A 148 61.89 27.72 3.49
C GLU A 148 61.91 29.21 3.88
N SER A 149 61.00 29.65 4.74
CA SER A 149 61.27 30.74 5.70
C SER A 149 60.13 30.95 6.73
N ILE A 150 60.56 31.16 8.00
CA ILE A 150 59.91 31.93 9.08
C ILE A 150 58.82 31.18 9.87
N ASN A 151 59.22 30.49 10.95
CA ASN A 151 59.32 30.95 12.37
C ASN A 151 58.07 30.57 13.19
N GLN A 152 58.21 29.63 14.12
CA GLN A 152 58.55 29.89 15.54
C GLN A 152 57.51 30.78 16.22
N ASN A 153 56.65 30.17 17.05
CA ASN A 153 56.34 30.69 18.38
C ASN A 153 55.69 29.64 19.30
N ILE A 154 56.48 29.25 20.32
CA ILE A 154 56.15 29.27 21.75
C ILE A 154 55.09 28.27 22.28
N VAL A 155 55.61 27.14 22.76
CA VAL A 155 55.52 26.59 24.13
C VAL A 155 54.35 27.02 25.03
N GLY A 156 53.67 26.03 25.61
CA GLY A 156 52.87 26.16 26.83
C GLY A 156 51.96 24.94 27.02
N SER A 157 52.53 23.79 27.34
CA SER A 157 52.57 23.23 28.71
C SER A 157 51.25 22.60 29.14
N ASN A 158 51.33 21.28 29.30
CA ASN A 158 50.35 20.40 29.91
C ASN A 158 50.05 20.85 31.34
N ASP A 159 48.78 20.76 31.75
CA ASP A 159 48.44 20.44 33.13
C ASP A 159 47.21 19.53 33.15
N THR A 160 47.49 18.26 33.43
CA THR A 160 46.59 17.30 34.08
C THR A 160 46.08 17.87 35.40
N LEU A 161 44.81 17.69 35.74
CA LEU A 161 44.38 17.21 37.07
C LEU A 161 42.90 16.74 37.04
N ILE A 162 42.73 15.52 37.53
CA ILE A 162 41.50 14.76 37.78
C ILE A 162 40.82 15.28 39.06
N ASN A 163 39.48 15.42 39.09
CA ASN A 163 38.62 14.81 40.14
C ASN A 163 37.10 15.07 39.96
N PRO A 164 36.22 14.30 40.66
CA PRO A 164 34.96 13.79 40.14
C PRO A 164 33.78 14.19 41.06
N TYR A 165 32.58 13.68 40.74
CA TYR A 165 31.36 13.66 41.57
C TYR A 165 30.77 15.01 42.03
N MET A 166 29.70 15.43 41.36
CA MET A 166 28.42 15.78 41.98
C MET A 166 27.28 15.24 41.12
#